data_AF-A0A534FS64-F1
#
_entry.id   AF-A0A534FS64-F1
#
_cell.length_a   1.000
_cell.length_b   1.000
_cell.length_c   1.000
_cell.angle_alpha   90.00
_cell.angle_beta   90.00
_cell.angle_gamma   90.00
#
_symmetry.space_group_name_H-M   'P 1'
#
loop_
_entity.id
_entity.type
_entity.pdbx_description
1 polymer ?
#
loop_
_entity_poly.entity_id
_entity_poly.type
_entity_poly.pdbx_seq_one_letter_code
_entity_poly.pdbx_strand_id
1 'polypeptide(L)'
;MLEHVTTWGSGPAPEKTLVPEECWALRLGNPHFAPRKGTVRCRHAHDDTASYVCMPIHGQGQILGLFHIAIDVSARTRRPALDAEQRLRAMTDRVGPALANLKLRDTLREMALRDGLTGLYNRRYLEDVFTR
;
A
#
# COMPACT_ATOMS: atom_id res chain seq x y z
N MET A 1 -4.16 -8.83 3.69
CA MET A 1 -3.38 -9.20 2.50
C MET A 1 -3.41 -8.02 1.54
N LEU A 2 -2.28 -7.69 0.92
CA LEU A 2 -2.19 -6.67 -0.12
C LEU A 2 -1.94 -7.36 -1.46
N GLU A 3 -2.46 -6.76 -2.53
CA GLU A 3 -2.20 -7.20 -3.91
C GLU A 3 -1.19 -6.26 -4.56
N HIS A 4 -0.31 -6.84 -5.36
CA HIS A 4 0.66 -6.08 -6.13
C HIS A 4 -0.03 -5.42 -7.33
N VAL A 5 -0.03 -4.09 -7.35
CA VAL A 5 -0.71 -3.30 -8.39
C VAL A 5 0.23 -2.73 -9.46
N THR A 6 1.48 -2.45 -9.10
CA THR A 6 2.47 -1.88 -10.03
C THR A 6 3.90 -1.97 -9.49
N THR A 7 4.85 -2.08 -10.40
CA THR A 7 6.29 -2.05 -10.13
C THR A 7 6.98 -1.19 -11.18
N TRP A 8 8.14 -0.64 -10.83
CA TRP A 8 8.97 0.15 -11.75
C TRP A 8 10.46 -0.11 -11.48
N GLY A 9 11.29 0.23 -12.47
CA GLY A 9 12.71 -0.08 -12.46
C GLY A 9 13.01 -1.47 -13.00
N SER A 10 14.29 -1.87 -12.93
CA SER A 10 14.82 -3.13 -13.47
C SER A 10 14.96 -4.22 -12.41
N GLY A 11 14.27 -4.10 -11.28
CA GLY A 11 14.29 -5.09 -10.20
C GLY A 11 13.57 -6.39 -10.58
N PRO A 12 13.79 -7.45 -9.79
CA PRO A 12 13.03 -8.69 -9.95
C PRO A 12 11.53 -8.46 -9.83
N ALA A 13 10.76 -9.34 -10.48
CA ALA A 13 9.30 -9.30 -10.41
C ALA A 13 8.86 -9.60 -8.97
N PRO A 14 8.04 -8.73 -8.36
CA PRO A 14 7.52 -8.96 -7.02
C PRO A 14 6.46 -10.07 -7.02
N GLU A 15 6.24 -10.67 -5.86
CA GLU A 15 5.13 -11.59 -5.66
C GLU A 15 3.79 -10.87 -5.87
N LYS A 16 2.77 -11.62 -6.33
CA LYS A 16 1.43 -11.08 -6.61
C LYS A 16 0.71 -10.58 -5.37
N THR A 17 1.02 -11.17 -4.21
CA THR A 17 0.36 -10.88 -2.95
C THR A 17 1.39 -10.73 -1.84
N LEU A 18 1.08 -9.90 -0.87
CA LEU A 18 1.91 -9.69 0.31
C LEU A 18 1.05 -9.83 1.57
N VAL A 19 1.46 -10.71 2.49
CA VAL A 19 0.78 -10.82 3.79
C VAL A 19 1.50 -9.98 4.85
N PRO A 20 0.78 -9.44 5.87
CA PRO A 20 1.38 -8.56 6.86
C PRO A 20 2.63 -9.16 7.53
N GLU A 21 2.65 -10.47 7.80
CA GLU A 21 3.71 -11.18 8.50
C GLU A 21 5.07 -11.10 7.78
N GLU A 22 5.04 -10.87 6.47
CA GLU A 22 6.23 -10.82 5.61
C GLU A 22 6.91 -9.46 5.61
N CYS A 23 6.23 -8.41 6.09
CA CYS A 23 6.72 -7.03 6.04
C CYS A 23 6.66 -6.37 7.42
N TRP A 24 7.81 -5.97 7.96
CA TRP A 24 7.89 -5.24 9.22
C TRP A 24 7.09 -3.94 9.23
N ALA A 25 7.04 -3.24 8.09
CA ALA A 25 6.28 -2.01 7.98
C ALA A 25 4.75 -2.23 8.09
N LEU A 26 4.26 -3.37 7.58
CA LEU A 26 2.86 -3.75 7.72
C LEU A 26 2.55 -4.22 9.14
N ARG A 27 3.44 -5.02 9.75
CA ARG A 27 3.25 -5.53 11.13
C ARG A 27 3.20 -4.41 12.17
N LEU A 28 4.07 -3.42 12.01
CA LEU A 28 4.25 -2.35 13.01
C LEU A 28 3.53 -1.05 12.65
N GLY A 29 2.97 -0.94 11.43
CA GLY A 29 2.35 0.30 10.94
C GLY A 29 3.31 1.48 10.85
N ASN A 30 4.61 1.23 10.75
CA ASN A 30 5.64 2.27 10.73
C ASN A 30 6.62 2.03 9.58
N PRO A 31 7.28 3.07 9.04
CA PRO A 31 8.36 2.90 8.07
C PRO A 31 9.42 1.91 8.55
N HIS A 32 9.79 0.96 7.70
CA HIS A 32 10.89 0.03 7.95
C HIS A 32 12.06 0.36 7.04
N PHE A 33 13.21 0.68 7.63
CA PHE A 33 14.44 1.01 6.91
C PHE A 33 15.45 -0.13 7.06
N ALA A 34 15.75 -0.80 5.95
CA ALA A 34 16.60 -1.98 5.93
C ALA A 34 17.93 -1.68 5.22
N PRO A 35 19.01 -1.38 5.97
CA PRO A 35 20.36 -1.38 5.41
C PRO A 35 20.78 -2.79 4.98
N ARG A 36 21.93 -2.90 4.30
CA ARG A 36 22.49 -4.18 3.85
C ARG A 36 22.75 -5.17 4.97
N LYS A 37 23.15 -4.69 6.14
CA LYS A 37 23.44 -5.50 7.32
C LYS A 37 22.96 -4.78 8.58
N GLY A 38 22.69 -5.54 9.64
CA GLY A 38 22.43 -5.00 10.98
C GLY A 38 20.96 -4.71 11.32
N THR A 39 20.02 -5.11 10.45
CA THR A 39 18.57 -5.04 10.69
C THR A 39 17.90 -6.31 10.17
N VAL A 40 16.82 -6.75 10.81
CA VAL A 40 15.98 -7.84 10.31
C VAL A 40 15.37 -7.46 8.97
N ARG A 41 15.51 -8.33 7.99
CA ARG A 41 14.97 -8.13 6.65
C ARG A 41 13.55 -8.68 6.57
N CYS A 42 12.75 -8.10 5.68
CA CYS A 42 11.40 -8.54 5.37
C CYS A 42 11.50 -9.84 4.57
N ARG A 43 10.59 -10.78 4.80
CA ARG A 43 10.57 -12.05 4.06
C ARG A 43 10.26 -11.83 2.57
N HIS A 44 9.51 -10.79 2.24
CA HIS A 44 9.17 -10.44 0.86
C HIS A 44 10.28 -9.72 0.09
N ALA A 45 11.37 -9.30 0.76
CA ALA A 45 12.43 -8.56 0.10
C ALA A 45 13.36 -9.55 -0.60
N HIS A 46 13.72 -9.28 -1.85
CA HIS A 46 14.67 -10.14 -2.57
C HIS A 46 16.07 -10.09 -1.94
N ASP A 47 16.75 -11.24 -1.95
CA ASP A 47 18.05 -11.43 -1.30
C ASP A 47 19.16 -10.57 -1.92
N ASP A 48 19.05 -10.24 -3.20
CA ASP A 48 19.98 -9.41 -3.96
C ASP A 48 19.83 -7.91 -3.68
N THR A 49 18.72 -7.49 -3.06
CA THR A 49 18.45 -6.08 -2.78
C THR A 49 19.39 -5.60 -1.68
N ALA A 50 20.38 -4.77 -2.00
CA ALA A 50 21.36 -4.31 -1.02
C ALA A 50 20.70 -3.57 0.16
N SER A 51 19.79 -2.65 -0.10
CA SER A 51 19.06 -1.92 0.93
C SER A 51 17.72 -1.43 0.40
N TYR A 52 16.76 -1.23 1.29
CA TYR A 52 15.43 -0.82 0.90
C TYR A 52 14.68 -0.12 2.03
N VAL A 53 13.57 0.50 1.65
CA VAL A 53 12.59 1.06 2.57
C VAL A 53 11.22 0.47 2.27
N CYS A 54 10.51 0.08 3.33
CA CYS A 54 9.08 -0.23 3.25
C CYS A 54 8.29 0.89 3.93
N MET A 55 7.51 1.64 3.16
CA MET A 55 6.66 2.73 3.64
C MET A 55 5.19 2.27 3.64
N PRO A 56 4.54 2.13 4.81
CA PRO A 56 3.12 1.82 4.87
C PRO A 56 2.29 3.03 4.43
N ILE A 57 1.25 2.78 3.64
CA ILE A 57 0.32 3.80 3.18
C ILE A 57 -0.89 3.76 4.11
N HIS A 58 -1.08 4.83 4.91
CA HIS A 58 -2.17 4.91 5.86
C HIS A 58 -3.39 5.63 5.29
N GLY A 59 -4.59 5.20 5.66
CA GLY A 59 -5.83 5.91 5.38
C GLY A 59 -6.97 5.38 6.24
N GLN A 60 -7.83 6.28 6.75
CA GLN A 60 -8.97 5.93 7.63
C GLN A 60 -8.59 5.01 8.81
N GLY A 61 -7.46 5.29 9.47
CA GLY A 61 -7.03 4.54 10.65
C GLY A 61 -6.49 3.13 10.39
N GLN A 62 -6.30 2.74 9.13
CA GLN A 62 -5.74 1.44 8.74
C GLN A 62 -4.65 1.60 7.67
N ILE A 63 -3.91 0.52 7.42
CA ILE A 63 -2.94 0.46 6.31
C ILE A 63 -3.70 0.03 5.05
N LEU A 64 -3.68 0.87 4.03
CA LEU A 64 -4.31 0.63 2.73
C LEU A 64 -3.35 0.04 1.69
N GLY A 65 -2.04 0.17 1.90
CA GLY A 65 -1.04 -0.31 0.95
C GLY A 65 0.39 -0.20 1.47
N LEU A 66 1.35 -0.51 0.60
CA LEU A 66 2.78 -0.47 0.90
C LEU A 66 3.57 0.01 -0.32
N PHE A 67 4.54 0.90 -0.10
CA PHE A 67 5.64 1.08 -1.03
C PHE A 67 6.88 0.33 -0.54
N HIS A 68 7.41 -0.57 -1.37
CA HIS A 68 8.71 -1.19 -1.18
C HIS A 68 9.68 -0.64 -2.21
N ILE A 69 10.75 0.03 -1.77
CA ILE A 69 11.63 0.81 -2.64
C ILE A 69 13.08 0.44 -2.32
N ALA A 70 13.78 -0.08 -3.33
CA ALA A 70 15.23 -0.26 -3.27
C ALA A 70 15.92 1.11 -3.28
N ILE A 71 16.64 1.43 -2.22
CA ILE A 71 17.36 2.69 -2.05
C ILE A 71 18.47 2.50 -1.02
N ASP A 72 19.54 3.29 -1.11
CA ASP A 72 20.60 3.26 -0.11
C ASP A 72 20.06 3.65 1.28
N VAL A 73 20.34 2.80 2.26
CA VAL A 73 20.03 3.05 3.68
C VAL A 73 21.33 2.91 4.44
N SER A 74 21.74 3.99 5.09
CA SER A 74 22.99 4.02 5.86
C SER A 74 22.96 2.99 6.98
N ALA A 75 23.98 2.13 7.04
CA ALA A 75 24.15 1.17 8.12
C ALA A 75 24.37 1.84 9.49
N ARG A 76 24.92 3.06 9.50
CA ARG A 76 25.21 3.82 10.73
C ARG A 76 23.97 4.51 11.28
N THR A 77 23.24 5.25 10.43
CA THR A 77 22.07 6.04 10.88
C THR A 77 20.76 5.27 10.77
N ARG A 78 20.74 4.14 10.04
CA ARG A 78 19.54 3.36 9.70
C ARG A 78 18.46 4.21 9.05
N ARG A 79 18.90 5.14 8.19
CA ARG A 79 18.06 6.06 7.43
C ARG A 79 18.60 6.18 6.00
N PRO A 80 17.72 6.36 5.00
CA PRO A 80 18.14 6.81 3.68
C PRO A 80 18.60 8.27 3.74
N ALA A 81 19.04 8.82 2.60
CA ALA A 81 19.29 10.25 2.49
C ALA A 81 18.05 11.07 2.90
N LEU A 82 18.26 12.18 3.60
CA LEU A 82 17.18 12.97 4.22
C LEU A 82 16.14 13.42 3.19
N ASP A 83 16.62 13.88 2.04
CA ASP A 83 15.80 14.36 0.93
C ASP A 83 14.97 13.23 0.30
N ALA A 84 15.52 12.03 0.19
CA ALA A 84 14.80 10.84 -0.24
C ALA A 84 13.72 10.45 0.78
N GLU A 85 14.04 10.43 2.09
CA GLU A 85 13.04 10.14 3.13
C GLU A 85 11.87 11.13 3.09
N GLN A 86 12.17 12.42 2.96
CA GLN A 86 11.16 13.48 2.88
C GLN A 86 10.25 13.29 1.66
N ARG A 87 10.81 12.95 0.48
CA ARG A 87 10.02 12.67 -0.72
C ARG A 87 9.13 11.44 -0.54
N LEU A 88 9.64 10.37 0.07
CA LEU A 88 8.85 9.17 0.35
C LEU A 88 7.69 9.45 1.30
N ARG A 89 7.93 10.21 2.36
CA ARG A 89 6.87 10.64 3.30
C ARG A 89 5.83 11.51 2.61
N ALA A 90 6.25 12.53 1.88
CA ALA A 90 5.34 13.39 1.13
C ALA A 90 4.49 12.60 0.11
N MET A 91 5.05 11.55 -0.50
CA MET A 91 4.31 10.66 -1.39
C MET A 91 3.26 9.86 -0.63
N THR A 92 3.62 9.19 0.48
CA THR A 92 2.65 8.42 1.28
C THR A 92 1.54 9.28 1.87
N ASP A 93 1.88 10.49 2.31
CA ASP A 93 0.93 11.44 2.91
C ASP A 93 -0.11 11.94 1.91
N ARG A 94 0.21 11.92 0.61
CA ARG A 94 -0.73 12.25 -0.47
C ARG A 94 -1.54 11.04 -0.93
N VAL A 95 -0.86 9.90 -1.14
CA VAL A 95 -1.49 8.69 -1.70
C VAL A 95 -2.48 8.07 -0.71
N GLY A 96 -2.15 8.05 0.58
CA GLY A 96 -3.01 7.43 1.60
C GLY A 96 -4.41 8.02 1.69
N PRO A 97 -4.56 9.34 1.89
CA PRO A 97 -5.88 10.00 1.88
C PRO A 97 -6.61 9.88 0.54
N ALA A 98 -5.89 9.93 -0.58
CA ALA A 98 -6.49 9.76 -1.90
C ALA A 98 -7.12 8.35 -2.06
N LEU A 99 -6.38 7.30 -1.68
CA LEU A 99 -6.89 5.93 -1.69
C LEU A 99 -8.06 5.73 -0.73
N ALA A 100 -7.99 6.31 0.47
CA ALA A 100 -9.09 6.29 1.43
C ALA A 100 -10.36 6.93 0.85
N ASN A 101 -10.23 8.08 0.19
CA ASN A 101 -11.35 8.77 -0.44
C ASN A 101 -11.94 7.98 -1.61
N LEU A 102 -11.12 7.34 -2.42
CA LEU A 102 -11.59 6.46 -3.50
C LEU A 102 -12.38 5.28 -2.94
N LYS A 103 -11.82 4.58 -1.94
CA LYS A 103 -12.48 3.46 -1.28
C LYS A 103 -13.81 3.87 -0.65
N LEU A 104 -13.86 5.04 0.00
CA LEU A 104 -15.11 5.58 0.56
C LEU A 104 -16.14 5.85 -0.53
N ARG A 105 -15.74 6.45 -1.66
CA ARG A 105 -16.64 6.73 -2.78
C ARG A 105 -17.18 5.44 -3.40
N ASP A 106 -16.35 4.41 -3.52
CA ASP A 106 -16.79 3.11 -4.04
C ASP A 106 -17.77 2.44 -3.07
N THR A 107 -17.51 2.45 -1.76
CA THR A 107 -18.47 1.98 -0.74
C THR A 107 -19.79 2.73 -0.81
N LEU A 108 -19.76 4.06 -0.89
CA LEU A 108 -20.98 4.88 -1.00
C LEU A 108 -21.75 4.60 -2.29
N ARG A 109 -21.05 4.35 -3.41
CA ARG A 109 -21.68 3.92 -4.66
C ARG A 109 -22.36 2.57 -4.49
N GLU A 110 -21.68 1.57 -3.94
CA GLU A 110 -22.27 0.24 -3.71
C GLU A 110 -23.51 0.31 -2.81
N MET A 111 -23.45 1.11 -1.74
CA MET A 111 -24.61 1.35 -0.87
C MET A 111 -25.75 2.05 -1.60
N ALA A 112 -25.46 3.02 -2.47
CA ALA A 112 -26.47 3.72 -3.26
C ALA A 112 -27.08 2.85 -4.38
N LEU A 113 -26.42 1.76 -4.78
CA LEU A 113 -26.93 0.80 -5.75
C LEU A 113 -27.79 -0.31 -5.13
N ARG A 114 -27.71 -0.51 -3.80
CA ARG A 114 -28.44 -1.56 -3.09
C ARG A 114 -29.65 -1.00 -2.33
N ASP A 115 -30.68 -1.82 -2.21
CA ASP A 115 -31.82 -1.58 -1.34
C ASP A 115 -31.45 -1.92 0.11
N GLY A 116 -31.70 -0.99 1.04
CA GLY A 116 -31.26 -1.10 2.43
C GLY A 116 -31.97 -2.18 3.24
N LEU A 117 -33.15 -2.64 2.81
CA LEU A 117 -33.92 -3.67 3.52
C LEU A 117 -33.54 -5.09 3.08
N THR A 118 -33.26 -5.27 1.79
CA THR A 118 -33.03 -6.60 1.19
C THR A 118 -31.58 -6.88 0.83
N GLY A 119 -30.73 -5.85 0.71
CA GLY A 119 -29.36 -5.96 0.22
C GLY A 119 -29.24 -6.28 -1.28
N LEU A 120 -30.37 -6.40 -1.99
CA LEU A 120 -30.43 -6.58 -3.44
C LEU A 120 -30.17 -5.26 -4.16
N TYR A 121 -29.91 -5.28 -5.47
CA TYR A 121 -29.84 -4.05 -6.26
C TYR A 121 -31.18 -3.32 -6.24
N ASN A 122 -31.13 -2.00 -6.11
CA ASN A 122 -32.33 -1.19 -6.11
C ASN A 122 -32.95 -1.09 -7.52
N ARG A 123 -34.24 -0.74 -7.53
CA ARG A 123 -35.03 -0.65 -8.76
C ARG A 123 -34.39 0.28 -9.79
N ARG A 124 -33.87 1.44 -9.37
CA ARG A 124 -33.22 2.42 -10.25
C ARG A 124 -32.02 1.82 -10.99
N TYR A 125 -31.18 1.06 -10.29
CA TYR A 125 -30.04 0.39 -10.92
C TYR A 125 -30.49 -0.64 -11.97
N LEU A 126 -31.52 -1.43 -11.66
CA LEU A 126 -32.08 -2.40 -12.61
C LEU A 126 -32.65 -1.70 -13.85
N GLU A 127 -33.40 -0.61 -13.67
CA GLU A 127 -33.94 0.19 -14.76
C GLU A 127 -32.83 0.79 -15.65
N ASP A 128 -31.76 1.36 -15.05
CA ASP A 128 -30.63 1.91 -15.80
C ASP A 128 -29.86 0.85 -16.60
N VAL A 129 -29.76 -0.40 -16.09
CA VAL A 129 -29.07 -1.51 -16.76
C VAL A 129 -29.92 -2.12 -17.88
N PHE A 130 -31.24 -2.28 -17.68
CA PHE A 130 -32.12 -2.88 -18.69
C PHE A 130 -32.49 -1.93 -19.84
N THR A 131 -32.27 -0.63 -19.67
CA THR A 131 -32.53 0.39 -20.72
C THR A 131 -31.27 0.68 -21.56
N ARG A 132 -30.15 0.01 -21.29
CA ARG A 132 -28.92 0.02 -22.08
C ARG A 132 -28.76 -1.26 -22.88
#